data_AF-A0A2J5NNS9-F1
#
_entry.id   AF-A0A2J5NNS9-F1
#
_cell.length_a   1.000
_cell.length_b   1.000
_cell.length_c   1.000
_cell.angle_alpha   90.00
_cell.angle_beta   90.00
_cell.angle_gamma   90.00
#
_symmetry.space_group_name_H-M   'P 1'
#
loop_
_entity.id
_entity.type
_entity.pdbx_description
1 polymer ?
#
loop_
_entity_poly.entity_id
_entity_poly.type
_entity_poly.pdbx_seq_one_letter_code
_entity_poly.pdbx_strand_id
1 'polypeptide(L)'
;MKKYQQLAQQITEQIGLGVWLPGDRLPSLREQVVSSGMSFMTVSHAYQLLESQGRIIARPQSGYYVAPQPIKQRQPEPPAQVTRDESVDI
;
A
#
# COMPACT_ATOMS: atom_id res chain seq x y z
N MET A 1 -21.67 -5.98 0.55
CA MET A 1 -20.33 -5.71 -0.02
C MET A 1 -19.39 -5.29 1.10
N LYS A 2 -18.10 -5.67 1.06
CA LYS A 2 -17.17 -5.34 2.16
C LYS A 2 -16.67 -3.90 2.03
N LYS A 3 -16.71 -3.12 3.13
CA LYS A 3 -16.35 -1.68 3.14
C LYS A 3 -14.93 -1.40 2.62
N TYR A 4 -13.96 -2.26 2.93
CA TYR A 4 -12.59 -2.10 2.45
C TYR A 4 -12.46 -2.27 0.92
N GLN A 5 -13.29 -3.12 0.32
CA GLN A 5 -13.28 -3.32 -1.13
C GLN A 5 -13.84 -2.10 -1.84
N GLN A 6 -14.87 -1.47 -1.28
CA GLN A 6 -15.41 -0.22 -1.84
C GLN A 6 -14.38 0.91 -1.76
N LEU A 7 -13.66 1.03 -0.64
CA LEU A 7 -12.59 2.02 -0.51
C LEU A 7 -11.46 1.76 -1.52
N ALA A 8 -11.02 0.51 -1.68
CA ALA A 8 -9.99 0.15 -2.65
C ALA A 8 -10.44 0.42 -4.11
N GLN A 9 -11.69 0.11 -4.44
CA GLN A 9 -12.28 0.41 -5.74
C GLN A 9 -12.31 1.92 -5.99
N GLN A 10 -12.82 2.70 -5.04
CA GLN A 10 -12.89 4.16 -5.15
C GLN A 10 -11.50 4.78 -5.38
N ILE A 11 -10.48 4.31 -4.64
CA ILE A 11 -9.10 4.77 -4.83
C ILE A 11 -8.59 4.38 -6.21
N THR A 12 -8.87 3.15 -6.66
CA THR A 12 -8.48 2.67 -7.99
C THR A 12 -9.12 3.49 -9.11
N GLU A 13 -10.40 3.84 -8.96
CA GLU A 13 -11.12 4.69 -9.90
C GLU A 13 -10.52 6.10 -9.93
N GLN A 14 -10.23 6.70 -8.77
CA GLN A 14 -9.57 8.00 -8.69
C GLN A 14 -8.19 8.01 -9.34
N ILE A 15 -7.39 6.95 -9.17
CA ILE A 15 -6.12 6.77 -9.90
C ILE A 15 -6.39 6.68 -11.42
N GLY A 16 -7.39 5.90 -11.83
CA GLY A 16 -7.76 5.75 -13.24
C GLY A 16 -8.29 7.04 -13.89
N LEU A 17 -8.94 7.89 -13.12
CA LEU A 17 -9.43 9.22 -13.52
C LEU A 17 -8.31 10.27 -13.57
N GLY A 18 -7.09 9.94 -13.13
CA GLY A 18 -5.96 10.87 -13.08
C GLY A 18 -6.01 11.85 -11.91
N VAL A 19 -6.82 11.60 -10.89
CA VAL A 19 -6.81 12.37 -9.63
C VAL A 19 -5.47 12.21 -8.92
N TRP A 20 -4.94 10.99 -8.93
CA TRP A 20 -3.58 10.73 -8.51
C TRP A 20 -2.76 10.18 -9.66
N LEU A 21 -1.62 10.83 -9.89
CA LEU A 21 -0.70 10.40 -10.92
C LEU A 21 0.20 9.28 -10.42
N PRO A 22 0.67 8.43 -11.33
CA PRO A 22 1.72 7.46 -11.03
C PRO A 22 2.96 8.14 -10.43
N GLY A 23 3.40 7.67 -9.26
CA GLY A 23 4.48 8.27 -8.47
C GLY A 23 4.03 9.34 -7.47
N ASP A 24 2.76 9.74 -7.49
CA ASP A 24 2.20 10.67 -6.51
C ASP A 24 2.03 10.02 -5.13
N ARG A 25 2.10 10.83 -4.07
CA ARG A 25 2.03 10.34 -2.69
C ARG A 25 0.57 10.17 -2.29
N LEU A 26 0.17 8.96 -1.94
CA LEU A 26 -1.13 8.71 -1.32
C LEU A 26 -1.17 9.23 0.13
N PRO A 27 -2.36 9.61 0.62
CA PRO A 27 -2.56 9.87 2.03
C PRO A 27 -2.18 8.64 2.86
N SER A 28 -1.63 8.89 4.04
CA SER A 28 -1.29 7.84 5.00
C SER A 28 -2.55 7.12 5.47
N LEU A 29 -2.41 5.89 6.00
CA LEU A 29 -3.54 5.15 6.58
C LEU A 29 -4.36 5.99 7.57
N ARG A 30 -3.69 6.79 8.42
CA ARG A 30 -4.35 7.66 9.40
C ARG A 30 -5.13 8.80 8.73
N GLU A 31 -4.55 9.44 7.72
CA GLU A 31 -5.23 10.51 6.97
C GLU A 31 -6.44 9.96 6.22
N GLN A 32 -6.31 8.77 5.64
CA GLN A 32 -7.40 8.11 4.95
C GLN A 32 -8.51 7.63 5.90
N VAL A 33 -8.16 7.20 7.12
CA VAL A 33 -9.14 6.92 8.19
C VAL A 33 -9.94 8.18 8.53
N VAL A 34 -9.28 9.33 8.69
CA VAL A 34 -9.94 10.60 8.99
C VAL A 34 -10.79 11.07 7.81
N SER A 35 -10.27 10.99 6.58
CA SER A 35 -10.98 11.44 5.37
C SER A 35 -12.16 10.54 4.99
N SER A 36 -12.03 9.22 5.16
CA SER A 36 -13.08 8.25 4.82
C SER A 36 -14.03 7.96 5.98
N GLY A 37 -13.68 8.35 7.21
CA GLY A 37 -14.42 8.01 8.43
C GLY A 37 -14.48 6.51 8.74
N MET A 38 -13.64 5.68 8.09
CA MET A 38 -13.62 4.23 8.24
C MET A 38 -12.62 3.78 9.30
N SER A 39 -12.86 2.60 9.89
CA SER A 39 -11.94 2.01 10.86
C SER A 39 -10.56 1.74 10.25
N PHE A 40 -9.49 1.92 11.03
CA PHE A 40 -8.10 1.68 10.61
C PHE A 40 -7.89 0.30 9.97
N MET A 41 -8.48 -0.76 10.54
CA MET A 41 -8.43 -2.10 9.95
C MET A 41 -9.01 -2.17 8.53
N THR A 42 -10.06 -1.41 8.25
CA THR A 42 -10.71 -1.37 6.93
C THR A 42 -9.81 -0.65 5.92
N VAL A 43 -9.23 0.48 6.32
CA VAL A 43 -8.30 1.25 5.48
C VAL A 43 -7.02 0.47 5.21
N SER A 44 -6.48 -0.18 6.23
CA SER A 44 -5.30 -1.05 6.12
C SER A 44 -5.56 -2.19 5.12
N HIS A 45 -6.69 -2.90 5.26
CA HIS A 45 -7.05 -3.94 4.28
C HIS A 45 -7.26 -3.40 2.86
N ALA A 46 -7.82 -2.20 2.70
CA ALA A 46 -7.96 -1.58 1.39
C ALA A 46 -6.59 -1.28 0.76
N TYR A 47 -5.65 -0.75 1.54
CA TYR A 47 -4.29 -0.45 1.08
C TYR A 47 -3.51 -1.72 0.74
N GLN A 48 -3.60 -2.76 1.59
CA GLN A 48 -2.99 -4.06 1.27
C GLN A 48 -3.56 -4.69 0.01
N LEU A 49 -4.87 -4.54 -0.24
CA LEU A 49 -5.49 -5.01 -1.47
C LEU A 49 -4.96 -4.22 -2.68
N LEU A 50 -4.89 -2.89 -2.58
CA LEU A 50 -4.34 -2.04 -3.63
C LEU A 50 -2.86 -2.35 -3.92
N GLU A 51 -2.09 -2.61 -2.88
CA GLU A 51 -0.68 -3.01 -2.96
C GLU A 51 -0.55 -4.37 -3.65
N SER A 52 -1.34 -5.36 -3.22
CA SER A 52 -1.39 -6.69 -3.84
C SER A 52 -1.84 -6.65 -5.31
N GLN A 53 -2.63 -5.64 -5.70
CA GLN A 53 -3.04 -5.41 -7.08
C GLN A 53 -2.03 -4.60 -7.90
N GLY A 54 -0.92 -4.16 -7.29
CA GLY A 54 0.09 -3.31 -7.93
C GLY A 54 -0.44 -1.93 -8.29
N ARG A 55 -1.46 -1.42 -7.57
CA ARG A 55 -2.00 -0.05 -7.73
C ARG A 55 -1.25 0.97 -6.89
N ILE A 56 -0.72 0.54 -5.74
CA ILE A 56 0.09 1.37 -4.85
C ILE A 56 1.36 0.64 -4.43
N ILE A 57 2.35 1.39 -3.97
CA ILE A 57 3.63 0.89 -3.49
C ILE A 57 3.86 1.45 -2.09
N ALA A 58 4.05 0.57 -1.12
CA ALA A 58 4.50 0.95 0.21
C ALA A 58 6.02 1.18 0.18
N ARG A 59 6.47 2.41 0.48
CA ARG A 59 7.89 2.69 0.67
C ARG A 59 8.19 2.81 2.16
N PRO A 60 9.09 1.98 2.72
CA PRO A 60 9.47 2.09 4.13
C PRO A 60 9.97 3.51 4.39
N GLN A 61 9.50 4.11 5.48
CA GLN A 61 9.86 5.46 5.93
C GLN A 61 9.41 6.64 5.03
N SER A 62 8.76 6.37 3.89
CA SER A 62 8.30 7.39 2.94
C SER A 62 6.79 7.42 2.70
N GLY A 63 6.04 6.41 3.14
CA GLY A 63 4.58 6.34 2.99
C GLY A 63 4.13 5.50 1.80
N TYR A 64 2.94 5.81 1.26
CA TYR A 64 2.35 5.09 0.13
C TYR A 64 2.39 5.95 -1.13
N TYR A 65 2.69 5.32 -2.27
CA TYR A 65 2.80 6.00 -3.57
C TYR A 65 1.96 5.26 -4.62
N VAL A 66 1.39 5.99 -5.59
CA VAL A 66 0.66 5.37 -6.71
C VAL A 66 1.65 4.65 -7.59
N ALA A 67 1.35 3.40 -7.96
CA ALA A 67 2.21 2.63 -8.83
C ALA A 67 2.20 3.20 -10.27
N PRO A 68 3.38 3.44 -10.88
CA PRO A 68 3.49 3.85 -12.26
C PRO A 68 3.18 2.71 -13.22
N GLN A 69 1.91 2.65 -13.65
CA GLN A 69 1.36 1.67 -14.58
C GLN A 69 1.38 0.25 -13.98
N PRO A 70 0.58 -0.72 -14.47
CA PRO A 70 0.89 -2.11 -14.22
C PRO A 70 2.26 -2.39 -14.81
N ILE A 71 3.29 -2.25 -13.99
CA ILE A 71 4.50 -3.01 -14.15
C ILE A 71 4.05 -4.47 -14.13
N LYS A 72 3.79 -5.02 -15.32
CA LYS A 72 4.23 -6.38 -15.58
C LYS A 72 5.68 -6.39 -15.14
N GLN A 73 5.96 -6.84 -13.92
CA GLN A 73 7.15 -7.59 -13.51
C GLN A 73 7.61 -7.31 -12.07
N ARG A 74 8.12 -8.42 -11.51
CA ARG A 74 9.14 -8.55 -10.46
C ARG A 74 8.64 -8.32 -9.03
N GLN A 75 8.09 -9.43 -8.52
CA GLN A 75 8.29 -9.90 -7.14
C GLN A 75 9.51 -9.24 -6.50
N PRO A 76 9.35 -8.40 -5.46
CA PRO A 76 10.47 -8.02 -4.64
C PRO A 76 10.97 -9.29 -3.98
N GLU A 77 12.25 -9.56 -4.21
CA GLU A 77 13.04 -10.51 -3.45
C GLU A 77 12.72 -10.29 -1.95
N PRO A 78 12.44 -11.36 -1.19
CA PRO A 78 12.12 -11.23 0.22
C PRO A 78 13.22 -10.40 0.90
N PRO A 79 12.87 -9.46 1.79
CA PRO A 79 13.88 -8.74 2.54
C PRO A 79 14.73 -9.81 3.22
N ALA A 80 16.02 -9.76 2.91
CA ALA A 80 17.05 -10.59 3.49
C ALA A 80 16.73 -10.81 4.97
N GLN A 81 16.72 -12.08 5.37
CA GLN A 81 16.87 -12.48 6.75
C GLN A 81 17.95 -11.59 7.39
N VAL A 82 17.52 -10.65 8.22
CA VAL A 82 18.33 -10.29 9.39
C VAL A 82 18.20 -11.48 10.33
N THR A 83 18.98 -12.51 10.01
CA THR A 83 19.55 -13.42 11.00
C THR A 83 20.13 -12.52 12.07
N ARG A 84 19.41 -12.36 13.18
CA ARG A 84 20.04 -11.92 14.41
C ARG A 84 20.84 -13.12 14.86
N ASP A 85 22.08 -13.14 14.40
CA ASP A 85 23.15 -13.93 14.97
C ASP A 85 23.26 -13.54 16.45
N GLU A 86 22.77 -14.42 17.32
CA GLU A 86 23.34 -14.58 18.66
C GLU A 86 23.93 -15.98 18.71
N SER A 87 24.99 -16.15 17.91
CA SER A 87 26.05 -17.09 18.23
C SER A 87 27.00 -16.37 19.18
N VAL A 88 26.74 -16.41 20.49
CA VAL A 88 27.81 -16.20 21.47
C VAL A 88 28.34 -17.58 21.84
N ASP A 89 29.50 -17.87 21.26
CA ASP A 89 30.42 -18.94 21.60
C ASP A 89 31.10 -18.62 22.95
N ILE A 90 31.44 -19.70 23.69
CA ILE A 90 32.17 -19.83 24.98
C ILE A 90 31.31 -20.00 26.24
#